data_AF-A0A519K1L4-F1
#
_entry.id   AF-A0A519K1L4-F1
#
_cell.length_a   1.000
_cell.length_b   1.000
_cell.length_c   1.000
_cell.angle_alpha   90.00
_cell.angle_beta   90.00
_cell.angle_gamma   90.00
#
_symmetry.space_group_name_H-M   'P 1'
#
loop_
_entity.id
_entity.type
_entity.pdbx_description
1 polymer ?
#
loop_
_entity_poly.entity_id
_entity_poly.type
_entity_poly.pdbx_seq_one_letter_code
_entity_poly.pdbx_strand_id
1 'polypeptide(L)'
;HRYIPVLAKNAGYNKIGEKVVQHQARKYGETKFGMDRFINGFLDLITIWFLSRFGKRPMHLFGMLGSLMFLIGFFSAGYIGFIKLYRLYHKLPYSLVTNNPWFYISLATMIIGTQFFLAGFLGEIVLRTRSNAERYTISKTANF
;
A
#
# COMPACT_ATOMS: atom_id res chain seq x y z
N HIS A 1 -15.04 4.56 16.66
CA HIS A 1 -16.43 5.05 16.47
C HIS A 1 -16.79 5.58 15.06
N ARG A 2 -15.86 5.67 14.08
CA ARG A 2 -16.21 6.07 12.68
C ARG A 2 -16.42 4.89 11.71
N TYR A 3 -15.92 3.70 12.05
CA TYR A 3 -15.79 2.58 11.11
C TYR A 3 -16.57 1.33 11.51
N ILE A 4 -17.43 1.43 12.52
CA ILE A 4 -18.29 0.33 12.99
C ILE A 4 -19.15 -0.24 11.84
N PRO A 5 -19.78 0.56 10.96
CA PRO A 5 -20.58 0.03 9.86
C PRO A 5 -19.76 -0.75 8.82
N VAL A 6 -18.55 -0.27 8.50
CA VAL A 6 -17.65 -0.91 7.53
C VAL A 6 -17.11 -2.23 8.08
N LEU A 7 -16.73 -2.26 9.36
CA LEU A 7 -16.29 -3.47 10.04
C LEU A 7 -17.42 -4.49 10.16
N ALA A 8 -18.65 -4.04 10.46
CA ALA A 8 -19.83 -4.90 10.52
C ALA A 8 -20.15 -5.50 9.13
N LYS A 9 -20.07 -4.71 8.06
CA LYS A 9 -20.26 -5.22 6.69
C LYS A 9 -19.18 -6.23 6.31
N ASN A 10 -17.92 -5.97 6.65
CA ASN A 10 -16.81 -6.90 6.43
C ASN A 10 -16.93 -8.20 7.26
N ALA A 11 -17.64 -8.17 8.38
CA ALA A 11 -17.96 -9.33 9.21
C ALA A 11 -19.19 -10.11 8.72
N GLY A 12 -19.86 -9.68 7.65
CA GLY A 12 -20.99 -10.37 7.02
C GLY A 12 -22.38 -9.86 7.43
N TYR A 13 -22.47 -8.77 8.19
CA TYR A 13 -23.75 -8.14 8.51
C TYR A 13 -24.27 -7.33 7.31
N ASN A 14 -25.25 -7.88 6.59
CA ASN A 14 -25.80 -7.27 5.38
C ASN A 14 -26.95 -6.28 5.64
N LYS A 15 -27.61 -6.38 6.80
CA LYS A 15 -28.74 -5.52 7.18
C LYS A 15 -28.27 -4.37 8.09
N ILE A 16 -27.64 -3.36 7.50
CA ILE A 16 -27.24 -2.15 8.20
C ILE A 16 -28.23 -1.05 7.83
N GLY A 17 -29.08 -0.66 8.78
CA GLY A 17 -30.02 0.45 8.62
C GLY A 17 -29.44 1.75 9.20
N GLU A 18 -29.73 2.87 8.55
CA GLU A 18 -29.41 4.20 9.05
C GLU A 18 -30.68 4.87 9.60
N LYS A 19 -30.59 5.45 10.80
CA LYS A 19 -31.67 6.24 11.38
C LYS A 19 -31.38 7.71 11.14
N VAL A 20 -32.23 8.36 10.35
CA VAL A 20 -32.12 9.81 10.12
C VAL A 20 -32.40 10.51 11.45
N VAL A 21 -31.42 11.29 11.90
CA VAL A 21 -31.54 12.14 13.10
C VAL A 21 -31.38 13.59 12.67
N GLN A 22 -32.28 14.45 13.13
CA GLN A 22 -32.25 15.86 12.79
C GLN A 22 -31.21 16.56 13.67
N HIS A 23 -30.07 16.89 13.08
CA HIS A 23 -29.01 17.62 13.76
C HIS A 23 -29.29 19.12 13.71
N GLN A 24 -29.40 19.76 14.87
CA GLN A 24 -29.58 21.20 14.99
C GLN A 24 -28.26 21.94 14.75
N ALA A 25 -28.33 23.10 14.11
CA ALA A 25 -27.16 23.95 13.89
C ALA A 25 -26.55 24.37 15.23
N ARG A 26 -25.22 24.35 15.30
CA ARG A 26 -24.49 24.73 16.50
C ARG A 26 -24.66 26.22 16.76
N LYS A 27 -25.19 26.59 17.92
CA LYS A 27 -25.46 27.99 18.28
C LYS A 27 -24.25 28.74 18.84
N TYR A 28 -23.28 28.03 19.44
CA TYR A 28 -22.11 28.64 20.11
C TYR A 28 -20.82 27.82 19.95
N GLY A 29 -19.70 28.54 19.86
CA GLY A 29 -18.33 28.01 19.83
C GLY A 29 -17.80 27.63 18.44
N GLU A 30 -16.48 27.71 18.28
CA GLU A 30 -15.75 27.33 17.07
C GLU A 30 -15.78 25.81 16.83
N THR A 31 -15.81 25.40 15.57
CA THR A 31 -15.73 23.98 15.22
C THR A 31 -14.34 23.45 15.59
N LYS A 32 -14.26 22.34 16.33
CA LYS A 32 -12.99 21.64 16.57
C LYS A 32 -12.47 20.93 15.31
N PHE A 33 -13.14 21.13 14.18
CA PHE A 33 -13.01 20.35 12.95
C PHE A 33 -12.45 21.26 11.86
N GLY A 34 -11.16 21.54 11.95
CA GLY A 34 -10.42 22.29 10.93
C GLY A 34 -10.16 21.48 9.66
N MET A 35 -9.50 22.11 8.69
CA MET A 35 -9.11 21.52 7.41
C MET A 35 -8.31 20.20 7.59
N ASP A 36 -7.53 20.10 8.67
CA ASP A 36 -6.74 18.91 9.02
C ASP A 36 -7.58 17.63 9.12
N ARG A 37 -8.86 17.75 9.50
CA ARG A 37 -9.76 16.60 9.56
C ARG A 37 -10.11 16.05 8.18
N PHE A 38 -10.18 16.89 7.16
CA PHE A 38 -10.45 16.44 5.79
C PHE A 38 -9.27 15.65 5.24
N ILE A 39 -8.05 16.16 5.45
CA ILE A 39 -6.81 15.49 5.05
C ILE A 39 -6.65 14.17 5.82
N ASN A 40 -6.71 14.21 7.16
CA ASN A 40 -6.58 13.01 7.98
C ASN A 40 -7.71 12.01 7.73
N GLY A 41 -8.94 12.47 7.49
CA GLY A 41 -10.08 11.61 7.15
C GLY A 41 -9.93 10.92 5.80
N PHE A 42 -9.35 11.59 4.81
CA PHE A 42 -9.01 10.99 3.52
C PHE A 42 -7.89 9.95 3.64
N LEU A 43 -6.82 10.27 4.38
CA LEU A 43 -5.73 9.33 4.66
C LEU A 43 -6.22 8.10 5.44
N ASP A 44 -7.13 8.28 6.40
CA ASP A 44 -7.79 7.20 7.13
C ASP A 44 -8.59 6.28 6.18
N LEU A 45 -9.31 6.86 5.22
CA LEU A 45 -10.10 6.08 4.26
C LEU A 45 -9.21 5.24 3.35
N ILE A 46 -8.10 5.80 2.86
CA ILE A 46 -7.08 5.06 2.11
C ILE A 46 -6.54 3.92 2.97
N THR A 47 -6.23 4.19 4.23
CA THR A 47 -5.69 3.20 5.16
C THR A 47 -6.66 2.05 5.38
N ILE A 48 -7.94 2.34 5.56
CA ILE A 48 -8.98 1.31 5.78
C ILE A 48 -9.22 0.50 4.51
N TRP A 49 -9.29 1.16 3.35
CA TRP A 49 -9.42 0.46 2.08
C TRP A 49 -8.22 -0.47 1.85
N PHE A 50 -7.01 0.02 2.10
CA PHE A 50 -5.78 -0.73 1.99
C PHE A 50 -5.78 -1.94 2.95
N LEU A 51 -6.08 -1.71 4.22
CA LEU A 51 -6.11 -2.78 5.24
C LEU A 51 -7.22 -3.80 4.97
N SER A 52 -8.39 -3.35 4.52
CA SER A 52 -9.51 -4.23 4.21
C SER A 52 -9.25 -5.10 2.98
N ARG A 53 -8.58 -4.57 1.95
CA ARG A 53 -8.33 -5.29 0.70
C ARG A 53 -7.06 -6.12 0.73
N PHE A 54 -5.99 -5.59 1.33
CA PHE A 54 -4.64 -6.17 1.28
C PHE A 54 -4.13 -6.66 2.64
N GLY A 55 -4.82 -6.35 3.74
CA GLY A 55 -4.42 -6.79 5.09
C GLY A 55 -4.44 -8.30 5.32
N LYS A 56 -4.91 -9.12 4.37
CA LYS A 56 -4.80 -10.58 4.41
C LYS A 56 -3.65 -11.13 3.56
N ARG A 57 -3.22 -10.40 2.52
CA ARG A 57 -2.18 -10.83 1.57
C ARG A 57 -1.44 -9.62 0.97
N PRO A 58 -0.61 -8.92 1.75
CA PRO A 58 0.06 -7.68 1.35
C PRO A 58 1.03 -7.89 0.18
N MET A 59 1.60 -9.10 0.06
CA MET A 59 2.54 -9.44 -1.00
C MET A 59 1.95 -9.28 -2.41
N HIS A 60 0.64 -9.49 -2.61
CA HIS A 60 0.05 -9.36 -3.94
C HIS A 60 0.06 -7.92 -4.46
N LEU A 61 -0.21 -6.94 -3.60
CA LEU A 61 -0.20 -5.53 -4.02
C LEU A 61 1.22 -5.04 -4.22
N PHE A 62 2.05 -5.19 -3.19
CA PHE A 62 3.40 -4.67 -3.21
C PHE A 62 4.30 -5.44 -4.19
N GLY A 63 4.08 -6.75 -4.35
CA GLY A 63 4.74 -7.55 -5.37
C GLY A 63 4.34 -7.13 -6.78
N MET A 64 3.06 -6.88 -7.05
CA MET A 64 2.62 -6.39 -8.36
C MET A 64 3.20 -5.01 -8.69
N LEU A 65 3.13 -4.06 -7.75
CA LEU A 65 3.71 -2.72 -7.92
C LEU A 65 5.23 -2.79 -8.05
N GLY A 66 5.88 -3.63 -7.24
CA GLY A 66 7.32 -3.89 -7.30
C GLY A 66 7.74 -4.44 -8.66
N SER A 67 7.06 -5.48 -9.17
CA SER A 67 7.27 -6.04 -10.50
C SER A 67 7.08 -5.01 -11.60
N LEU A 68 6.04 -4.17 -11.53
CA LEU A 68 5.78 -3.12 -12.51
C LEU A 68 6.94 -2.11 -12.56
N MET A 69 7.37 -1.60 -11.40
CA MET A 69 8.49 -0.67 -11.31
C MET A 69 9.80 -1.31 -11.79
N PHE A 70 10.02 -2.58 -11.45
CA PHE A 70 11.20 -3.32 -11.86
C PHE A 70 11.23 -3.55 -13.38
N LEU A 71 10.08 -3.87 -14.00
CA LEU A 71 9.96 -4.02 -15.46
C LEU A 71 10.29 -2.71 -16.18
N ILE A 72 9.71 -1.58 -15.73
CA ILE A 72 9.98 -0.27 -16.32
C ILE A 72 11.47 0.07 -16.20
N GLY A 73 12.04 -0.12 -15.01
CA GLY A 73 13.45 0.13 -14.76
C GLY A 73 14.36 -0.78 -15.60
N PHE A 74 14.02 -2.06 -15.72
CA PHE A 74 14.77 -3.07 -16.48
C PHE A 74 14.77 -2.78 -17.98
N PHE A 75 13.61 -2.48 -18.57
CA PHE A 75 13.54 -2.13 -19.99
C PHE A 75 14.26 -0.80 -20.29
N SER A 76 14.15 0.19 -19.41
CA SER A 76 14.88 1.46 -19.56
C SER A 76 16.40 1.26 -19.47
N ALA A 77 16.89 0.49 -18.48
CA ALA A 77 18.31 0.14 -18.38
C ALA A 77 18.77 -0.65 -19.60
N GLY A 78 18.00 -1.65 -20.02
CA GLY A 78 18.28 -2.51 -21.16
C GLY A 78 18.38 -1.71 -22.47
N TYR A 79 17.46 -0.78 -22.70
CA TYR A 79 17.47 0.09 -23.87
C TYR A 79 18.73 0.97 -23.93
N ILE A 80 19.08 1.63 -22.82
CA ILE A 80 20.27 2.49 -22.75
C ILE A 80 21.55 1.66 -22.90
N GLY A 81 21.60 0.50 -22.24
CA GLY A 81 22.70 -0.45 -22.32
C GLY A 81 22.91 -0.97 -23.74
N PHE A 82 21.83 -1.35 -24.43
CA PHE A 82 21.84 -1.82 -25.80
C PHE A 82 22.34 -0.74 -26.77
N ILE A 83 21.83 0.50 -26.67
CA ILE A 83 22.29 1.61 -27.50
C ILE A 83 23.78 1.87 -27.30
N LYS A 84 24.25 1.84 -26.04
CA LYS A 84 25.67 2.03 -25.75
C LYS A 84 26.51 0.93 -26.40
N LEU A 85 26.11 -0.33 -26.24
CA LEU A 85 26.83 -1.48 -26.79
C LEU A 85 26.87 -1.44 -28.31
N TYR A 86 25.75 -1.09 -28.95
CA TYR A 86 25.65 -0.90 -30.40
C TYR A 86 26.61 0.19 -30.91
N ARG A 87 26.61 1.37 -30.27
CA ARG A 87 27.50 2.47 -30.64
C ARG A 87 28.97 2.12 -30.44
N LEU A 88 29.30 1.39 -29.38
CA LEU A 88 30.65 0.91 -29.10
C LEU A 88 31.13 -0.07 -30.19
N TYR A 89 30.26 -1.00 -30.60
CA TYR A 89 30.56 -1.97 -31.66
C TYR A 89 30.83 -1.28 -33.01
N HIS A 90 30.03 -0.26 -33.36
CA HIS A 90 30.18 0.49 -34.62
C HIS A 90 31.20 1.64 -34.56
N LYS A 91 31.99 1.77 -33.47
CA LYS A 91 32.98 2.84 -33.26
C LYS A 91 32.41 4.26 -33.43
N LEU A 92 31.14 4.46 -33.11
CA LEU A 92 30.47 5.75 -33.13
C LEU A 92 30.75 6.52 -31.83
N PRO A 93 30.64 7.87 -31.83
CA PRO A 93 30.76 8.65 -30.60
C PRO A 93 29.68 8.20 -29.59
N TYR A 94 30.13 7.77 -28.42
CA TYR A 94 29.27 7.37 -27.32
C TYR A 94 29.39 8.35 -26.16
N SER A 95 28.27 8.72 -25.56
CA SER A 95 28.23 9.47 -24.31
C SER A 95 28.24 8.50 -23.13
N LEU A 96 28.72 8.95 -21.98
CA LEU A 96 28.58 8.17 -20.75
C LEU A 96 27.10 7.94 -20.45
N VAL A 97 26.78 6.74 -19.96
CA VAL A 97 25.41 6.36 -19.55
C VAL A 97 24.91 7.28 -18.44
N THR A 98 25.81 7.72 -17.56
CA THR A 98 25.55 8.64 -16.46
C THR A 98 25.12 10.03 -16.91
N ASN A 99 25.41 10.44 -18.15
CA ASN A 99 24.96 11.72 -18.67
C ASN A 99 23.51 11.69 -19.15
N ASN A 100 22.88 10.50 -19.18
CA ASN A 100 21.51 10.34 -19.61
C ASN A 100 20.56 10.33 -18.39
N PRO A 101 19.62 11.29 -18.27
CA PRO A 101 18.64 11.32 -17.17
C PRO A 101 17.84 10.03 -17.01
N TRP A 102 17.59 9.31 -18.12
CA TRP A 102 16.87 8.04 -18.12
C TRP A 102 17.58 6.94 -17.35
N PHE A 103 18.91 7.02 -17.21
CA PHE A 103 19.67 6.09 -16.38
C PHE A 103 19.31 6.24 -14.90
N TYR A 104 19.21 7.47 -14.40
CA TYR A 104 18.83 7.71 -13.01
C TYR A 104 17.37 7.36 -12.72
N ILE A 105 16.47 7.60 -13.67
CA ILE A 105 15.06 7.17 -13.56
C ILE A 105 14.98 5.64 -13.51
N SER A 106 15.71 4.94 -14.39
CA SER A 106 15.81 3.48 -14.39
C SER A 106 16.35 2.95 -13.06
N LEU A 107 17.44 3.54 -12.56
CA LEU A 107 18.04 3.14 -11.29
C LEU A 107 17.09 3.38 -10.11
N ALA A 108 16.47 4.56 -10.03
CA ALA A 108 15.51 4.89 -8.97
C ALA A 108 14.29 3.97 -8.98
N THR A 109 13.72 3.68 -10.17
CA THR A 109 12.57 2.77 -10.30
C THR A 109 12.92 1.35 -9.89
N MET A 110 14.12 0.84 -10.21
CA MET A 110 14.58 -0.46 -9.74
C MET A 110 14.75 -0.50 -8.21
N ILE A 111 15.31 0.56 -7.61
CA ILE A 111 15.45 0.66 -6.14
C ILE A 111 14.06 0.67 -5.49
N ILE A 112 13.14 1.50 -5.96
CA ILE A 112 11.77 1.58 -5.46
C ILE A 112 11.05 0.24 -5.63
N GLY A 113 11.25 -0.46 -6.75
CA GLY A 113 10.70 -1.79 -6.99
C GLY A 113 11.14 -2.79 -5.92
N THR A 114 12.44 -2.82 -5.60
CA THR A 114 12.99 -3.65 -4.51
C THR A 114 12.41 -3.27 -3.15
N GLN A 115 12.23 -1.98 -2.86
CA GLN A 115 11.62 -1.52 -1.60
C GLN A 115 10.16 -1.99 -1.49
N PHE A 116 9.40 -1.99 -2.57
CA PHE A 116 8.05 -2.54 -2.56
C PHE A 116 8.05 -4.05 -2.27
N PHE A 117 8.93 -4.83 -2.89
CA PHE A 117 9.06 -6.25 -2.54
C PHE A 117 9.37 -6.46 -1.06
N LEU A 118 10.33 -5.72 -0.51
CA LEU A 118 10.66 -5.77 0.93
C LEU A 118 9.45 -5.44 1.80
N ALA A 119 8.73 -4.36 1.50
CA ALA A 119 7.51 -3.98 2.22
C ALA A 119 6.42 -5.07 2.15
N GLY A 120 6.25 -5.71 0.99
CA GLY A 120 5.34 -6.83 0.80
C GLY A 120 5.70 -8.04 1.65
N PHE A 121 6.98 -8.45 1.62
CA PHE A 121 7.48 -9.56 2.43
C PHE A 121 7.37 -9.28 3.92
N LEU A 122 7.76 -8.08 4.37
CA LEU A 122 7.61 -7.67 5.77
C LEU A 122 6.15 -7.73 6.21
N GLY A 123 5.23 -7.22 5.38
CA GLY A 123 3.79 -7.30 5.65
C GLY A 123 3.31 -8.75 5.80
N GLU A 124 3.77 -9.66 4.93
CA GLU A 124 3.40 -11.07 4.96
C GLU A 124 3.93 -11.77 6.23
N ILE A 125 5.18 -11.47 6.63
CA ILE A 125 5.78 -11.99 7.87
C ILE A 125 4.98 -11.50 9.09
N VAL A 126 4.70 -10.19 9.18
CA VAL A 126 3.96 -9.60 10.30
C VAL A 126 2.58 -10.24 10.47
N LEU A 127 1.87 -10.52 9.37
CA LEU A 127 0.57 -11.18 9.40
C LEU A 127 0.66 -12.63 9.88
N ARG A 128 1.69 -13.37 9.44
CA ARG A 128 1.91 -14.76 9.86
C ARG A 128 2.28 -14.85 11.34
N THR A 129 3.11 -13.93 11.83
CA THR A 129 3.45 -13.85 13.26
C THR A 129 2.20 -13.59 14.13
N ARG A 130 1.26 -12.76 13.67
CA ARG A 130 0.04 -12.44 14.43
C ARG A 130 -0.97 -13.59 14.53
N SER A 131 -0.95 -14.53 13.60
CA SER A 131 -1.88 -15.67 13.57
C SER A 131 -1.63 -16.71 14.67
N ASN A 132 -0.46 -16.68 15.32
CA ASN A 132 -0.04 -17.68 16.31
C ASN A 132 -0.36 -17.31 17.77
N ALA A 133 -1.07 -16.20 18.01
CA ALA A 133 -1.53 -15.88 19.36
C ALA A 133 -2.78 -16.73 19.67
N GLU A 134 -2.69 -17.63 20.64
CA GLU A 134 -3.85 -18.38 21.12
C GLU A 134 -4.99 -17.42 21.48
N ARG A 135 -6.15 -17.61 20.87
CA ARG A 135 -7.26 -16.67 20.97
C ARG A 135 -7.95 -16.71 22.34
N TYR A 136 -7.74 -17.79 23.09
CA TYR A 136 -8.17 -17.98 24.47
C TYR A 136 -7.53 -19.26 25.03
N THR A 137 -7.22 -19.27 26.32
CA THR A 137 -6.78 -20.48 27.05
C THR A 137 -7.98 -21.02 27.83
N ILE A 138 -8.36 -22.28 27.60
CA ILE A 138 -9.49 -22.90 28.31
C ILE A 138 -8.98 -23.43 29.66
N SER A 139 -9.45 -22.86 30.77
CA SER A 139 -9.03 -23.28 32.12
C SER A 139 -9.88 -24.42 32.70
N LYS A 140 -11.17 -24.51 32.34
CA LYS A 140 -12.07 -25.59 32.75
C LYS A 140 -13.29 -25.64 31.83
N THR A 141 -13.64 -26.84 31.39
CA THR A 141 -14.93 -27.15 30.78
C THR A 141 -15.87 -27.68 31.85
N ALA A 142 -17.01 -27.02 32.04
CA ALA A 142 -18.11 -27.57 32.84
C ALA A 142 -19.19 -28.08 31.87
N ASN A 143 -19.72 -29.28 32.15
CA ASN A 143 -20.70 -30.07 31.38
C ASN A 143 -20.11 -31.17 30.49
N PHE A 144 -19.51 -32.19 31.12
CA PHE A 144 -19.58 -33.57 30.64
C PHE A 144 -20.40 -34.38 31.64
#